data_AF-A0A965ZE75-F1
#
_entry.id   AF-A0A965ZE75-F1
#
_cell.length_a   1.000
_cell.length_b   1.000
_cell.length_c   1.000
_cell.angle_alpha   90.00
_cell.angle_beta   90.00
_cell.angle_gamma   90.00
#
_symmetry.space_group_name_H-M   'P 1'
#
loop_
_entity.id
_entity.type
_entity.pdbx_description
1 polymer ?
#
loop_
_entity_poly.entity_id
_entity_poly.type
_entity_poly.pdbx_seq_one_letter_code
_entity_poly.pdbx_strand_id
1 'polypeptide(L)' 'MADDNGKSGSEKTGLAMVKHDIRNQLSNMTLCVEQLRFELPDVSDDILFYIDTIAAGCVKINELLKKTDEQRL' A
#
# COMPACT_ATOMS: atom_id res chain seq x y z
N MET A 1 -40.64 22.57 5.57
CA MET A 1 -39.34 22.92 6.20
C MET A 1 -38.76 21.60 6.66
N ALA A 2 -38.02 20.89 5.80
CA ALA A 2 -36.57 21.03 5.55
C ALA A 2 -35.78 20.84 6.87
N ASP A 3 -34.89 19.87 7.06
CA ASP A 3 -33.97 19.24 6.12
C ASP A 3 -33.78 17.73 6.40
N ASP A 4 -33.95 16.93 5.35
CA ASP A 4 -33.31 15.63 5.21
C ASP A 4 -31.85 15.89 4.86
N ASN A 5 -30.97 15.87 5.87
CA ASN A 5 -29.56 16.17 5.72
C ASN A 5 -28.89 15.01 4.99
N GLY A 6 -28.93 15.10 3.66
CA GLY A 6 -28.27 14.23 2.71
C GLY A 6 -26.83 13.99 3.13
N LYS A 7 -26.59 12.81 3.68
CA LYS A 7 -25.26 12.27 3.93
C LYS A 7 -24.63 12.05 2.56
N SER A 8 -24.03 13.10 2.00
CA SER A 8 -23.25 13.02 0.77
C SER A 8 -21.98 12.23 1.08
N GLY A 9 -22.12 10.91 1.14
CA GLY A 9 -21.01 10.00 0.99
C GLY A 9 -20.45 10.24 -0.39
N SER A 10 -19.46 11.13 -0.49
CA SER A 10 -18.68 11.36 -1.71
C SER A 10 -18.30 10.00 -2.27
N GLU A 11 -18.94 9.59 -3.37
CA GLU A 11 -18.62 8.36 -4.09
C GLU A 11 -17.12 8.42 -4.43
N LYS A 12 -16.30 7.66 -3.71
CA LYS A 12 -14.89 7.53 -4.06
C LYS A 12 -14.88 6.95 -5.47
N THR A 13 -14.32 7.69 -6.42
CA THR A 13 -14.18 7.23 -7.81
C THR A 13 -13.58 5.82 -7.83
N GLY A 14 -13.94 4.96 -8.79
CA GLY A 14 -13.41 3.59 -8.87
C GLY A 14 -11.88 3.54 -8.81
N LEU A 15 -11.18 4.54 -9.36
CA LEU A 15 -9.73 4.70 -9.24
C LEU A 15 -9.27 4.91 -7.78
N ALA A 16 -9.99 5.71 -6.99
CA ALA A 16 -9.67 5.95 -5.59
C ALA A 16 -9.86 4.68 -4.73
N MET A 17 -10.86 3.85 -5.06
CA MET A 17 -11.04 2.53 -4.43
C MET A 17 -9.88 1.60 -4.77
N VAL A 18 -9.51 1.50 -6.06
CA VAL A 18 -8.36 0.69 -6.50
C VAL A 18 -7.06 1.14 -5.82
N LYS A 19 -6.80 2.46 -5.75
CA LYS A 19 -5.62 3.00 -5.04
C LYS A 19 -5.61 2.63 -3.55
N HIS A 20 -6.76 2.70 -2.90
CA HIS A 20 -6.92 2.27 -1.52
C HIS A 20 -6.59 0.79 -1.35
N ASP A 21 -7.14 -0.07 -2.22
CA ASP A 21 -6.93 -1.52 -2.13
C ASP A 21 -5.48 -1.90 -2.39
N ILE A 22 -4.81 -1.24 -3.34
CA ILE A 22 -3.37 -1.44 -3.56
C ILE A 22 -2.57 -1.02 -2.32
N ARG A 23 -2.87 0.12 -1.70
CA ARG A 23 -2.20 0.54 -0.45
C ARG A 23 -2.38 -0.49 0.66
N ASN A 24 -3.58 -1.05 0.78
CA ASN A 24 -3.86 -2.09 1.76
C ASN A 24 -3.01 -3.35 1.52
N GLN A 25 -2.89 -3.79 0.26
CA GLN A 25 -2.03 -4.93 -0.09
C GLN A 25 -0.55 -4.62 0.15
N LEU A 26 -0.08 -3.41 -0.14
CA LEU A 26 1.30 -3.00 0.13
C LEU A 26 1.61 -2.99 1.63
N SER A 27 0.66 -2.55 2.47
CA SER A 27 0.82 -2.63 3.93
C SER A 27 0.97 -4.07 4.40
N ASN A 28 0.13 -4.98 3.89
CA ASN A 28 0.22 -6.41 4.21
C ASN A 28 1.55 -7.02 3.75
N MET A 29 1.98 -6.73 2.52
CA MET A 29 3.25 -7.24 1.98
C MET A 29 4.45 -6.70 2.76
N THR A 30 4.45 -5.41 3.09
CA THR A 30 5.53 -4.79 3.89
C THR A 30 5.65 -5.49 5.24
N LEU A 31 4.52 -5.70 5.93
CA LEU A 31 4.49 -6.39 7.21
C LEU A 31 5.04 -7.83 7.09
N CYS A 32 4.56 -8.62 6.14
CA CYS A 32 5.02 -10.00 5.97
C CYS A 32 6.51 -10.08 5.67
N VAL A 33 7.03 -9.20 4.80
CA VAL A 33 8.44 -9.18 4.40
C VAL A 33 9.34 -8.79 5.58
N GLU A 34 8.90 -7.88 6.44
CA GLU A 34 9.60 -7.54 7.67
C GLU A 34 9.64 -8.72 8.65
N GLN A 35 8.51 -9.43 8.84
CA GLN A 35 8.45 -10.59 9.74
C GLN A 35 9.31 -11.77 9.24
N LEU A 36 9.44 -11.96 7.92
CA LEU A 36 10.25 -13.04 7.35
C LEU A 36 11.72 -13.02 7.80
N ARG A 37 12.27 -11.86 8.16
CA ARG A 37 13.64 -11.76 8.69
C ARG A 37 13.81 -12.44 10.04
N PHE A 38 12.73 -12.59 10.80
CA PHE A 38 12.72 -13.16 12.14
C PHE A 38 12.17 -14.59 12.16
N GLU A 39 11.34 -14.97 11.18
CA GLU A 39 10.75 -16.30 11.09
C GLU A 39 11.65 -17.34 10.42
N LEU A 40 12.61 -16.91 9.59
CA LEU A 40 13.50 -17.82 8.88
C LEU A 40 14.72 -18.20 9.75
N PRO A 41 14.96 -19.50 10.00
CA PRO A 41 16.00 -19.96 10.93
C PRO A 41 17.43 -19.73 10.43
N ASP A 42 17.63 -19.70 9.11
CA ASP A 42 18.94 -19.49 8.46
C ASP A 42 18.79 -18.48 7.31
N VAL A 43 18.88 -17.18 7.64
CA VAL A 43 18.78 -16.11 6.65
C VAL A 43 20.14 -15.98 5.94
N SER A 44 20.26 -16.56 4.74
CA SER A 44 21.42 -16.39 3.86
C SER A 44 21.43 -15.01 3.19
N ASP A 45 22.57 -14.61 2.63
CA ASP A 45 22.71 -13.37 1.86
C ASP A 45 21.73 -13.30 0.69
N ASP A 46 21.46 -14.42 0.01
CA ASP A 46 20.47 -14.50 -1.06
C ASP A 46 19.05 -14.24 -0.55
N ILE A 47 18.70 -14.80 0.63
CA ILE A 47 17.40 -14.58 1.26
C ILE A 47 17.27 -13.11 1.69
N LEU A 48 18.31 -12.53 2.30
CA LEU A 48 18.35 -11.11 2.64
C LEU A 48 18.16 -10.24 1.39
N PHE A 49 18.84 -10.57 0.30
CA PHE A 49 18.71 -9.87 -0.97
C PHE A 49 17.27 -9.92 -1.51
N TYR A 50 16.59 -11.06 -1.46
CA TYR A 50 15.19 -11.17 -1.87
C TYR A 50 14.26 -10.35 -0.98
N ILE A 51 14.42 -10.43 0.34
CA ILE A 51 13.64 -9.66 1.31
C ILE A 51 13.83 -8.16 1.07
N ASP A 52 15.08 -7.70 0.93
CA ASP A 52 15.42 -6.30 0.66
C ASP A 52 14.83 -5.81 -0.66
N THR A 53 14.92 -6.64 -1.70
CA THR A 53 14.38 -6.32 -3.03
C THR A 53 12.86 -6.17 -3.01
N ILE A 54 12.15 -7.09 -2.32
CA ILE A 54 10.70 -7.02 -2.20
C ILE A 54 10.29 -5.81 -1.36
N ALA A 55 10.97 -5.54 -0.24
CA ALA A 55 10.71 -4.38 0.60
C ALA A 55 10.89 -3.07 -0.16
N ALA A 56 12.01 -2.92 -0.89
CA ALA A 56 12.28 -1.76 -1.74
C ALA A 56 11.22 -1.60 -2.82
N GLY A 57 10.75 -2.70 -3.42
CA GLY A 57 9.63 -2.70 -4.37
C GLY A 57 8.33 -2.17 -3.77
N CYS A 58 7.97 -2.61 -2.56
CA CYS A 58 6.76 -2.15 -1.86
C CYS A 58 6.80 -0.64 -1.60
N VAL A 59 7.94 -0.12 -1.11
CA VAL A 59 8.18 1.31 -0.91
C VAL A 59 8.03 2.06 -2.25
N LYS A 60 8.65 1.55 -3.31
CA LYS A 60 8.62 2.20 -4.62
C LYS A 60 7.23 2.32 -5.21
N ILE A 61 6.42 1.27 -5.11
CA ILE A 61 5.03 1.29 -5.60
C ILE A 61 4.22 2.30 -4.79
N ASN A 62 4.40 2.36 -3.46
CA ASN A 62 3.71 3.34 -2.62
C ASN A 62 4.08 4.79 -3.00
N GLU A 63 5.36 5.07 -3.29
CA GLU A 63 5.79 6.38 -3.81
C GLU A 63 5.11 6.74 -5.14
N LEU A 64 5.05 5.80 -6.08
CA LEU A 64 4.40 6.02 -7.38
C LEU A 64 2.91 6.32 -7.22
N LEU A 65 2.23 5.63 -6.30
CA LEU A 65 0.84 5.90 -5.97
C LEU A 65 0.65 7.31 -5.39
N LYS A 66 1.55 7.76 -4.49
CA LYS A 66 1.53 9.12 -3.93
C LYS A 66 1.70 10.18 -5.01
N LYS A 67 2.68 10.01 -5.91
CA LYS A 67 2.89 10.92 -7.06
C LYS A 67 1.66 11.02 -7.97
N THR A 68 0.95 9.90 -8.15
CA THR A 68 -0.31 9.87 -8.92
C THR A 68 -1.46 10.61 -8.23
N ASP A 69 -1.38 10.86 -6.92
CA ASP A 69 -2.33 11.73 -6.20
C ASP A 69 -1.92 13.20 -6.26
N GLU A 70 -0.62 13.49 -6.31
CA GLU A 70 -0.05 14.84 -6.37
C GLU A 70 -0.19 15.51 -7.74
N GLN A 71 -0.18 14.75 -8.85
CA GLN A 71 -0.37 15.26 -10.22
C GLN A 71 -1.80 15.72 -10.54
N ARG A 72 -2.69 15.83 -9.54
CA ARG A 72 -4.08 16.25 -9.68
C ARG A 72 -4.34 17.73 -9.31
N LEU A 73 -3.28 18.50 -9.09
CA LEU A 73 -3.27 19.98 -8.99
C LEU A 73 -3.09 20.62 -10.37
#